data_AF-A0A8D8WU01-F1
#
_entry.id   AF-A0A8D8WU01-F1
#
_cell.length_a   1.000
_cell.length_b   1.000
_cell.length_c   1.000
_cell.angle_alpha   90.00
_cell.angle_beta   90.00
_cell.angle_gamma   90.00
#
_symmetry.space_group_name_H-M   'P 1'
#
loop_
_entity.id
_entity.type
_entity.pdbx_description
1 polymer ?
#
loop_
_entity_poly.entity_id
_entity_poly.type
_entity_poly.pdbx_seq_one_letter_code
_entity_poly.pdbx_strand_id
1 'polypeptide(L)'
;MWKVFGSLLVLSLVSVSLISAETWEENPHEVVLIRNTRGADKDTCKYDKSNWSECDPNTHMKNRTLTLKKGNPATCEATKSISRKCKKACRYEKGTWSQCSGASDMTRVDMLKEANSDANCEKSRTMTKKCKSKNTSRKNKSNNGQRRGRN
;
A
#
# COMPACT_ATOMS: atom_id res chain seq x y z
N MET A 1 -25.49 -60.24 -26.83
CA MET A 1 -25.20 -60.31 -25.38
C MET A 1 -23.89 -59.59 -25.09
N TRP A 2 -23.93 -58.28 -24.80
CA TRP A 2 -22.81 -57.55 -24.17
C TRP A 2 -23.37 -56.32 -23.42
N LYS A 3 -24.49 -56.50 -22.71
CA LYS A 3 -25.26 -55.43 -22.04
C LYS A 3 -25.02 -55.37 -20.51
N VAL A 4 -23.84 -55.73 -20.02
CA VAL A 4 -23.55 -55.73 -18.57
C VAL A 4 -22.34 -54.91 -18.14
N PHE A 5 -21.53 -54.37 -19.05
CA PHE A 5 -20.38 -53.53 -18.67
C PHE A 5 -20.75 -52.04 -18.47
N GLY A 6 -21.95 -51.60 -18.89
CA GLY A 6 -22.36 -50.20 -18.81
C GLY A 6 -22.86 -49.73 -17.44
N SER A 7 -23.23 -50.64 -16.53
CA SER A 7 -23.92 -50.25 -15.28
C SER A 7 -23.00 -50.08 -14.06
N LEU A 8 -21.75 -50.58 -14.12
CA LEU A 8 -20.79 -50.42 -13.01
C LEU A 8 -19.99 -49.11 -13.07
N LEU A 9 -19.92 -48.46 -14.23
CA LEU A 9 -19.19 -47.19 -14.39
C LEU A 9 -20.05 -45.98 -13.99
N VAL A 10 -21.37 -46.13 -13.91
CA VAL A 10 -22.29 -45.04 -13.52
C VAL A 10 -22.38 -44.88 -12.00
N LEU A 11 -22.12 -45.93 -11.22
CA LEU A 11 -22.22 -45.91 -9.75
C LEU A 11 -20.98 -45.34 -9.04
N SER A 12 -19.83 -45.15 -9.72
CA SER A 12 -18.64 -44.53 -9.11
C SER A 12 -18.59 -43.01 -9.27
N LEU A 13 -19.40 -42.42 -10.15
CA LEU A 13 -19.43 -40.96 -10.35
C LEU A 13 -20.42 -40.23 -9.43
N VAL A 14 -21.22 -40.95 -8.64
CA VAL A 14 -22.23 -40.36 -7.74
C VAL A 14 -21.65 -39.98 -6.36
N SER A 15 -20.42 -40.37 -6.02
CA SER A 15 -19.85 -40.21 -4.67
C SER A 15 -18.91 -39.02 -4.45
N VAL A 16 -18.64 -38.17 -5.45
CA VAL A 16 -17.92 -36.90 -5.20
C VAL A 16 -18.93 -35.77 -4.94
N SER A 17 -19.82 -35.99 -3.97
CA SER A 17 -20.57 -34.92 -3.31
C SER A 17 -19.80 -34.48 -2.08
N LEU A 18 -18.63 -33.87 -2.29
CA LEU A 18 -17.82 -33.32 -1.22
C LEU A 18 -17.34 -31.92 -1.60
N ILE A 19 -17.87 -30.98 -0.80
CA ILE A 19 -17.16 -29.85 -0.20
C ILE A 19 -17.19 -28.54 -1.00
N SER A 20 -17.72 -27.56 -0.28
CA SER A 20 -17.68 -26.10 -0.46
C SER A 20 -18.40 -25.56 -1.68
N ALA A 21 -19.58 -25.00 -1.40
CA ALA A 21 -19.96 -23.73 -2.00
C ALA A 21 -18.80 -22.75 -1.78
N GLU A 22 -17.93 -22.66 -2.77
CA GLU A 22 -17.05 -21.52 -2.95
C GLU A 22 -17.97 -20.34 -3.20
N THR A 23 -18.31 -19.65 -2.12
CA THR A 23 -18.73 -18.26 -2.18
C THR A 23 -17.59 -17.53 -2.87
N TRP A 24 -17.71 -17.33 -4.18
CA TRP A 24 -16.89 -16.35 -4.88
C TRP A 24 -17.21 -15.03 -4.20
N GLU A 25 -16.35 -14.63 -3.28
CA GLU A 25 -16.31 -13.24 -2.84
C GLU A 25 -15.89 -12.46 -4.06
N GLU A 26 -16.87 -11.88 -4.76
CA GLU A 26 -16.66 -10.84 -5.75
C GLU A 26 -15.62 -9.89 -5.16
N ASN A 27 -14.41 -9.90 -5.71
CA ASN A 27 -13.37 -8.97 -5.34
C ASN A 27 -13.75 -7.66 -6.07
N PRO A 28 -14.29 -6.60 -5.41
CA PRO A 28 -14.60 -5.34 -6.08
C PRO A 28 -13.33 -4.52 -6.38
N HIS A 29 -12.14 -5.14 -6.31
CA HIS A 29 -10.86 -4.54 -6.60
C HIS A 29 -10.42 -4.78 -8.05
N GLU A 30 -11.35 -4.75 -9.00
CA GLU A 30 -11.00 -4.28 -10.35
C GLU A 30 -10.66 -2.79 -10.23
N VAL A 31 -9.41 -2.53 -9.87
CA VAL A 31 -8.79 -1.23 -9.98
C VAL A 31 -8.69 -0.94 -11.47
N VAL A 32 -9.75 -0.36 -12.05
CA VAL A 32 -9.72 0.17 -13.41
C VAL A 32 -8.61 1.22 -13.43
N LEU A 33 -7.44 0.83 -13.92
CA LEU A 33 -6.34 1.72 -14.24
C LEU A 33 -6.80 2.55 -15.43
N ILE A 34 -7.54 3.63 -15.17
CA ILE A 34 -7.94 4.59 -16.19
C ILE A 34 -6.66 5.24 -16.72
N ARG A 35 -6.12 4.66 -17.79
CA ARG A 35 -5.07 5.24 -18.60
C ARG A 35 -5.75 6.28 -19.50
N ASN A 36 -5.72 7.55 -19.09
CA ASN A 36 -6.34 8.66 -19.83
C ASN A 36 -5.82 8.72 -21.28
N THR A 37 -6.62 8.23 -22.22
CA THR A 37 -6.50 8.60 -23.63
C THR A 37 -7.06 10.02 -23.79
N ARG A 38 -6.29 10.90 -24.43
CA ARG A 38 -6.72 12.27 -24.73
C ARG A 38 -7.65 12.22 -25.94
N GLY A 39 -8.95 12.41 -25.73
CA GLY A 39 -9.95 12.52 -26.80
C GLY A 39 -11.27 13.07 -26.28
N ALA A 40 -11.72 14.20 -26.86
CA ALA A 40 -13.07 14.76 -26.92
C ALA A 40 -14.00 14.61 -25.69
N ASP A 41 -14.17 15.73 -24.99
CA ASP A 41 -15.05 15.96 -23.84
C ASP A 41 -16.53 16.02 -24.29
N LYS A 42 -17.18 14.86 -24.45
CA LYS A 42 -18.65 14.73 -24.44
C LYS A 42 -19.01 13.53 -23.56
N ASP A 43 -19.72 13.83 -22.46
CA ASP A 43 -20.41 12.88 -21.58
C ASP A 43 -19.62 12.05 -20.55
N THR A 44 -18.38 12.40 -20.21
CA THR A 44 -17.75 11.81 -19.01
C THR A 44 -18.25 12.50 -17.73
N CYS A 45 -18.86 11.74 -16.81
CA CYS A 45 -19.32 12.24 -15.50
C CYS A 45 -18.15 12.85 -14.71
N LYS A 46 -18.21 14.15 -14.39
CA LYS A 46 -17.21 14.85 -13.56
C LYS A 46 -17.77 15.09 -12.16
N TYR A 47 -16.99 14.74 -11.15
CA TYR A 47 -17.38 14.85 -9.74
C TYR A 47 -16.43 15.77 -8.97
N ASP A 48 -16.99 16.59 -8.09
CA ASP A 48 -16.26 17.33 -7.07
C ASP A 48 -15.97 16.42 -5.87
N LYS A 49 -14.78 16.56 -5.28
CA LYS A 49 -14.26 15.65 -4.25
C LYS A 49 -14.30 16.34 -2.90
N SER A 50 -15.02 15.77 -1.94
CA SER A 50 -14.97 16.25 -0.55
C SER A 50 -13.64 15.92 0.12
N ASN A 51 -13.43 16.51 1.30
CA ASN A 51 -12.42 16.06 2.24
C ASN A 51 -12.65 14.60 2.63
N TRP A 52 -11.57 13.93 3.02
CA TRP A 52 -11.65 12.58 3.56
C TRP A 52 -12.15 12.61 5.00
N SER A 53 -12.99 11.64 5.37
CA SER A 53 -13.34 11.37 6.75
C SER A 53 -12.11 11.00 7.57
N GLU A 54 -12.29 11.05 8.89
CA GLU A 54 -11.38 10.40 9.83
C GLU A 54 -11.31 8.89 9.55
N CYS A 55 -10.23 8.27 10.04
CA CYS A 55 -10.04 6.84 9.92
C CYS A 55 -10.94 6.11 10.94
N ASP A 56 -11.75 5.17 10.47
CA ASP A 56 -12.47 4.27 11.36
C ASP A 56 -11.48 3.30 12.03
N PRO A 57 -11.40 3.26 13.36
CA PRO A 57 -10.45 2.41 14.08
C PRO A 57 -10.71 0.91 13.90
N ASN A 58 -11.94 0.51 13.58
CA ASN A 58 -12.31 -0.90 13.47
C ASN A 58 -12.00 -1.46 12.08
N THR A 59 -12.31 -0.69 11.04
CA THR A 59 -12.17 -1.14 9.65
C THR A 59 -10.86 -0.67 9.01
N HIS A 60 -10.14 0.26 9.63
CA HIS A 60 -8.97 0.94 9.06
C HIS A 60 -9.24 1.54 7.67
N MET A 61 -10.47 2.01 7.46
CA MET A 61 -10.93 2.63 6.22
C MET A 61 -11.33 4.07 6.49
N LYS A 62 -11.18 4.91 5.47
CA LYS A 62 -11.72 6.26 5.44
C LYS A 62 -12.48 6.47 4.16
N ASN A 63 -13.55 7.25 4.26
CA ASN A 63 -14.49 7.45 3.19
C ASN A 63 -14.47 8.93 2.76
N ARG A 64 -14.88 9.19 1.53
CA ARG A 64 -15.22 10.54 1.10
C ARG A 64 -16.39 10.50 0.13
N THR A 65 -17.03 11.64 -0.02
CA THR A 65 -18.17 11.81 -0.90
C THR A 65 -17.73 12.54 -2.16
N LEU A 66 -18.24 12.07 -3.30
CA LEU A 66 -18.08 12.66 -4.62
C LEU A 66 -19.44 13.19 -5.05
N THR A 67 -19.55 14.49 -5.30
CA THR A 67 -20.79 15.13 -5.77
C THR A 67 -20.70 15.41 -7.27
N LEU A 68 -21.75 15.10 -8.02
CA LEU A 68 -21.77 15.29 -9.47
C LEU A 68 -21.72 16.79 -9.80
N LYS A 69 -20.72 17.20 -10.58
CA LYS A 69 -20.55 18.58 -11.06
C LYS A 69 -21.02 18.74 -12.50
N LYS A 70 -20.75 17.75 -13.35
CA LYS A 70 -21.10 17.77 -14.78
C LYS A 70 -21.41 16.35 -15.25
N GLY A 71 -22.53 16.17 -15.94
CA GLY A 71 -22.96 14.89 -16.51
C GLY A 71 -24.48 14.81 -16.54
N ASN A 72 -25.03 13.82 -17.26
CA ASN A 72 -26.47 13.57 -17.28
C ASN A 72 -26.88 12.87 -15.97
N PRO A 73 -27.82 13.41 -15.17
CA PRO A 73 -28.25 12.78 -13.92
C PRO A 73 -28.96 11.43 -14.10
N ALA A 74 -29.41 11.10 -15.32
CA ALA A 74 -29.98 9.79 -15.64
C ALA A 74 -28.92 8.69 -15.81
N THR A 75 -27.67 9.06 -16.13
CA THR A 75 -26.57 8.11 -16.37
C THR A 75 -25.46 8.22 -15.32
N CYS A 76 -25.34 9.37 -14.67
CA CYS A 76 -24.36 9.66 -13.64
C CYS A 76 -25.08 9.78 -12.30
N GLU A 77 -24.70 8.97 -11.30
CA GLU A 77 -25.24 9.11 -9.94
C GLU A 77 -24.93 10.51 -9.39
N ALA A 78 -25.88 11.12 -8.69
CA ALA A 78 -25.68 12.46 -8.10
C ALA A 78 -24.58 12.49 -7.04
N THR A 79 -24.45 11.40 -6.26
CA THR A 79 -23.51 11.29 -5.15
C THR A 79 -22.90 9.90 -5.12
N LYS A 80 -21.57 9.80 -5.06
CA LYS A 80 -20.84 8.54 -4.88
C LYS A 80 -20.01 8.56 -3.60
N SER A 81 -20.00 7.46 -2.86
CA SER A 81 -19.04 7.27 -1.76
C SER A 81 -17.83 6.48 -2.28
N ILE A 82 -16.63 6.91 -1.92
CA ILE A 82 -15.43 6.10 -2.17
C ILE A 82 -14.69 5.88 -0.86
N SER A 83 -14.19 4.67 -0.68
CA SER A 83 -13.43 4.27 0.48
C SER A 83 -11.97 4.02 0.11
N ARG A 84 -11.07 4.22 1.08
CA ARG A 84 -9.67 3.80 0.96
C ARG A 84 -9.13 3.39 2.31
N LYS A 85 -8.13 2.52 2.30
CA LYS A 85 -7.36 2.17 3.50
C LYS A 85 -6.72 3.41 4.10
N CYS A 86 -6.74 3.50 5.43
CA CYS A 86 -6.02 4.52 6.16
C CYS A 86 -4.52 4.40 5.93
N LYS A 87 -3.82 5.53 5.87
CA LYS A 87 -2.35 5.52 5.83
C LYS A 87 -1.90 5.26 7.27
N LYS A 88 -1.36 4.07 7.55
CA LYS A 88 -0.77 3.65 8.83
C LYS A 88 0.53 4.39 9.19
N ALA A 89 0.59 5.70 8.97
CA ALA A 89 1.84 6.43 9.15
C ALA A 89 1.86 7.03 10.55
N CYS A 90 2.42 6.31 11.52
CA CYS A 90 2.81 6.89 12.80
C CYS A 90 3.75 8.08 12.54
N ARG A 91 3.26 9.30 12.78
CA ARG A 91 4.03 10.52 12.58
C ARG A 91 4.67 10.88 13.89
N TYR A 92 5.99 11.04 13.88
CA TYR A 92 6.73 11.41 15.07
C TYR A 92 7.39 12.78 14.90
N GLU A 93 7.38 13.55 15.97
CA GLU A 93 8.23 14.71 16.17
C GLU A 93 9.64 14.26 16.56
N LYS A 94 10.64 14.81 15.88
CA LYS A 94 12.03 14.40 16.09
C LYS A 94 12.62 15.18 17.26
N GLY A 95 13.12 14.47 18.26
CA GLY A 95 13.89 15.07 19.33
C GLY A 95 15.33 15.38 18.92
N THR A 96 16.07 15.99 19.85
CA THR A 96 17.49 16.28 19.69
C THR A 96 18.33 15.00 19.85
N TRP A 97 19.38 14.86 19.03
CA TRP A 97 20.36 13.80 19.22
C TRP A 97 21.18 14.02 20.49
N SER A 98 21.38 12.95 21.27
CA SER A 98 22.30 12.95 22.40
C SER A 98 23.75 13.09 21.93
N GLN A 99 24.65 13.41 22.87
CA GLN A 99 26.08 13.37 22.60
C GLN A 99 26.52 11.93 22.30
N CYS A 100 27.64 11.79 21.58
CA CYS A 100 28.22 10.48 21.34
C CYS A 100 28.62 9.82 22.66
N SER A 101 28.04 8.65 22.92
CA SER A 101 28.47 7.77 24.01
C SER A 101 29.89 7.23 23.74
N GLY A 102 30.53 6.70 24.78
CA GLY A 102 31.82 6.01 24.66
C GLY A 102 31.79 4.82 23.67
N ALA A 103 30.61 4.25 23.42
CA ALA A 103 30.39 3.20 22.41
C ALA A 103 30.29 3.73 20.96
N SER A 104 30.55 5.03 20.73
CA SER A 104 30.38 5.72 19.44
C SER A 104 28.94 5.66 18.91
N ASP A 105 27.95 5.60 19.81
CA ASP A 105 26.53 5.66 19.49
C ASP A 105 25.90 6.93 20.04
N MET A 106 24.97 7.52 19.29
CA MET A 106 24.07 8.56 19.75
C MET A 106 22.62 8.09 19.60
N THR A 107 21.78 8.57 20.49
CA THR A 107 20.36 8.23 20.58
C THR A 107 19.53 9.49 20.47
N ARG A 108 18.33 9.38 19.92
CA ARG A 108 17.30 10.42 20.06
C ARG A 108 15.97 9.78 20.35
N VAL A 109 15.13 10.48 21.10
CA VAL A 109 13.75 10.07 21.36
C VAL A 109 12.85 10.90 20.45
N ASP A 110 12.04 10.23 19.64
CA ASP A 110 11.01 10.85 18.81
C ASP A 110 9.64 10.65 19.49
N MET A 111 8.82 11.69 19.61
CA MET A 111 7.48 11.64 20.24
C MET A 111 6.36 11.56 19.20
N LEU A 112 5.29 10.82 19.46
CA LEU A 112 4.18 10.66 18.54
C LEU A 112 3.37 11.96 18.38
N LYS A 113 3.01 12.30 17.14
CA LYS A 113 2.04 13.35 16.83
C LYS A 113 0.64 12.75 16.82
N GLU A 114 0.00 12.72 17.98
CA GLU A 114 -1.31 12.08 18.19
C GLU A 114 -2.38 12.61 17.23
N ALA A 115 -2.39 13.92 16.97
CA ALA A 115 -3.36 14.55 16.05
C ALA A 115 -3.32 14.03 14.60
N ASN A 116 -2.25 13.34 14.18
CA ASN A 116 -2.07 12.86 12.81
C ASN A 116 -1.65 11.39 12.73
N SER A 117 -1.74 10.65 13.84
CA SER A 117 -1.27 9.27 13.95
C SER A 117 -2.38 8.37 14.50
N ASP A 118 -2.32 7.09 14.16
CA ASP A 118 -3.27 6.10 14.68
C ASP A 118 -3.04 5.84 16.18
N ALA A 119 -4.10 5.49 16.91
CA ALA A 119 -4.03 5.17 18.34
C ALA A 119 -3.18 3.93 18.67
N ASN A 120 -2.89 3.09 17.67
CA ASN A 120 -2.05 1.90 17.82
C ASN A 120 -0.53 2.20 17.66
N CYS A 121 -0.16 3.47 17.48
CA CYS A 121 1.24 3.86 17.38
C CYS A 121 1.87 3.98 18.78
N GLU A 122 3.15 3.62 18.91
CA GLU A 122 3.92 3.86 20.13
C GLU A 122 3.99 5.35 20.44
N LYS A 123 3.80 5.74 21.71
CA LYS A 123 3.84 7.16 22.14
C LYS A 123 5.22 7.80 21.91
N SER A 124 6.28 7.01 21.96
CA SER A 124 7.64 7.46 21.72
C SER A 124 8.47 6.31 21.16
N ARG A 125 9.44 6.64 20.31
CA ARG A 125 10.43 5.67 19.82
C ARG A 125 11.86 6.19 20.01
N THR A 126 12.78 5.28 20.27
CA THR A 126 14.21 5.60 20.39
C THR A 126 14.94 5.22 19.11
N MET A 127 15.62 6.18 18.49
CA MET A 127 16.45 5.97 17.32
C MET A 127 17.91 5.99 17.74
N THR A 128 18.66 4.95 17.38
CA THR A 128 20.11 4.88 17.62
C THR A 128 20.86 5.04 16.31
N LYS A 129 21.95 5.80 16.32
CA LYS A 129 22.82 6.00 15.18
C LYS A 129 24.28 6.02 15.61
N LYS A 130 25.15 5.41 14.79
CA LYS A 130 26.61 5.49 14.96
C LYS A 130 27.11 6.92 14.72
N CYS A 131 28.00 7.36 15.58
CA CYS A 131 28.72 8.60 15.44
C CYS A 131 29.67 8.55 14.23
N LYS A 132 29.86 9.69 13.56
CA LYS A 132 30.87 9.78 12.51
C LYS A 132 32.26 9.74 13.16
N SER A 133 33.07 8.73 12.86
CA SER A 133 34.48 8.77 13.23
C SER A 133 35.17 9.86 12.40
N LYS A 134 36.05 10.65 13.03
CA LYS A 134 36.86 11.67 12.34
C LYS A 134 37.86 11.09 11.34
N ASN A 135 37.88 9.77 11.09
CA ASN A 135 38.93 9.10 10.34
C ASN A 135 38.44 8.43 9.04
N THR A 136 37.56 9.11 8.30
CA THR A 136 37.31 8.76 6.89
C THR A 136 38.20 9.62 6.00
N SER A 137 39.52 9.42 6.10
CA SER A 137 40.39 9.70 4.96
C SER A 137 39.96 8.75 3.84
N ARG A 138 39.37 9.32 2.79
CA ARG A 138 39.14 8.61 1.54
C ARG A 138 40.51 8.14 1.05
N LYS A 139 40.83 6.85 1.22
CA LYS A 139 41.88 6.22 0.41
C LYS A 139 41.37 6.24 -1.03
N ASN A 140 41.65 7.32 -1.75
CA ASN A 140 41.66 7.31 -3.21
C ASN A 140 42.73 6.30 -3.60
N LYS A 141 42.32 5.07 -3.87
CA LYS A 141 43.15 4.08 -4.54
C LYS A 141 43.32 4.57 -5.97
N SER A 142 44.40 5.29 -6.26
CA SER A 142 44.79 5.56 -7.64
C SER A 142 45.05 4.20 -8.30
N ASN A 143 44.17 3.80 -9.21
CA ASN A 143 44.50 2.73 -10.14
C ASN A 143 45.61 3.27 -11.05
N ASN A 144 46.86 2.93 -10.70
CA ASN A 144 47.99 3.09 -11.60
C ASN A 144 47.77 2.15 -12.79
N GLY A 145 47.29 2.72 -13.90
CA GLY A 145 47.13 2.01 -15.15
C GLY A 145 48.49 1.68 -15.73
N GLN A 146 48.97 0.46 -15.49
CA GLN A 146 50.12 -0.10 -16.17
C GLN A 146 49.76 -0.39 -17.63
N ARG A 147 49.81 0.64 -18.48
CA ARG A 147 49.74 0.49 -19.94
C ARG A 147 51.15 0.23 -20.48
N ARG A 148 51.31 -0.98 -21.02
CA ARG A 148 52.43 -1.41 -21.87
C ARG A 148 52.48 -0.55 -23.14
N GLY A 149 53.67 -0.08 -23.51
CA GLY A 149 54.06 0.47 -24.81
C GLY A 149 55.55 0.78 -24.74
N ARG A 150 56.46 -0.04 -25.29
CA ARG A 150 56.88 -0.10 -26.71
C ARG A 150 57.39 1.24 -27.21
N ASN A 151 58.68 1.50 -26.97
CA ASN A 151 59.64 1.84 -28.01
C ASN A 151 61.03 1.39 -27.57
#